data_AF-A0A955P6C0-F1
#
_entry.id   AF-A0A955P6C0-F1
#
_cell.length_a   1.000
_cell.length_b   1.000
_cell.length_c   1.000
_cell.angle_alpha   90.00
_cell.angle_beta   90.00
_cell.angle_gamma   90.00
#
_symmetry.space_group_name_H-M   'P 1'
#
loop_
_entity.id
_entity.type
_entity.pdbx_description
1 polymer ?
#
loop_
_entity_poly.entity_id
_entity_poly.type
_entity_poly.pdbx_seq_one_letter_code
_entity_poly.pdbx_strand_id
1 'polypeptide(L)'
;GGSSNSASGENAFVGGGGSNIASGDHSMVMGGVRNLADGRQGAVVGGQDNIASGFNSIVAGGVANEAGDEYSFAAGHRAKSLHRGSFVWADSAFSDFASTDDNQFLVRASGGVGLGTNNPVSQLHVAESVSGGAGIGNHVAAIENTSTGASPDVLALKVHVETPDDTNNFITFMNSTGNIGAVEGNGSGGVTFKTTGGDFAEYLPLRETDDVTAQPGDLVGLHGGSVSLETDGARRALVVSTAPALLGNDPKQEDGGKHIPIAFIGQVEIRVRGPVHAGDAIVPSGQNDGTGIAMSPVRATMPIAGYAIEESSQESVKVIRAIVGFPHDPPALDRKDPKDERIVSLERQVESMREEISAMKKQMMEMTRSRRESLILYRQ
;
A
#
# COMPACT_ATOMS: atom_id res chain seq x y z
N GLY A 1 45.14 -22.45 -37.49
CA GLY A 1 45.61 -23.86 -37.52
C GLY A 1 44.44 -24.83 -37.45
N GLY A 2 44.64 -26.13 -37.22
CA GLY A 2 43.54 -27.11 -37.06
C GLY A 2 43.09 -27.81 -38.35
N SER A 3 41.87 -28.36 -38.38
CA SER A 3 41.34 -29.18 -39.49
C SER A 3 40.04 -28.60 -40.06
N SER A 4 39.94 -28.54 -41.40
CA SER A 4 38.71 -28.19 -42.13
C SER A 4 38.13 -26.81 -41.82
N ASN A 5 38.96 -25.83 -41.49
CA ASN A 5 38.53 -24.45 -41.26
C ASN A 5 38.50 -23.66 -42.57
N SER A 6 37.57 -22.71 -42.70
CA SER A 6 37.44 -21.81 -43.85
C SER A 6 37.31 -20.36 -43.39
N ALA A 7 38.18 -19.48 -43.89
CA ALA A 7 38.08 -18.03 -43.75
C ALA A 7 37.96 -17.46 -45.17
N SER A 8 36.73 -17.15 -45.61
CA SER A 8 36.44 -16.80 -47.01
C SER A 8 35.91 -15.37 -47.20
N GLY A 9 35.44 -14.71 -46.15
CA GLY A 9 35.07 -13.29 -46.21
C GLY A 9 36.29 -12.37 -46.32
N GLU A 10 36.08 -11.15 -46.82
CA GLU A 10 37.17 -10.16 -46.88
C GLU A 10 37.69 -9.88 -45.46
N ASN A 11 39.00 -9.97 -45.21
CA ASN A 11 39.60 -9.76 -43.88
C ASN A 11 39.05 -10.70 -42.78
N ALA A 12 38.46 -11.84 -43.14
CA ALA A 12 37.99 -12.82 -42.18
C ALA A 12 39.14 -13.52 -41.44
N PHE A 13 38.91 -13.94 -40.20
CA PHE A 13 39.90 -14.62 -39.37
C PHE A 13 39.36 -15.91 -38.77
N VAL A 14 40.13 -17.01 -38.92
CA VAL A 14 39.93 -18.24 -38.14
C VAL A 14 41.23 -18.61 -37.40
N GLY A 15 41.21 -18.55 -36.06
CA GLY A 15 42.41 -18.80 -35.25
C GLY A 15 42.83 -20.27 -35.24
N GLY A 16 41.87 -21.18 -35.09
CA GLY A 16 42.14 -22.62 -35.02
C GLY A 16 40.89 -23.48 -34.88
N GLY A 17 41.06 -24.73 -34.44
CA GLY A 17 39.95 -25.64 -34.16
C GLY A 17 39.56 -26.54 -35.34
N GLY A 18 38.30 -27.00 -35.35
CA GLY A 18 37.80 -27.97 -36.33
C GLY A 18 36.50 -27.53 -37.01
N SER A 19 36.47 -27.50 -38.34
CA SER A 19 35.25 -27.20 -39.12
C SER A 19 34.64 -25.81 -38.83
N ASN A 20 35.47 -24.81 -38.54
CA ASN A 20 35.01 -23.44 -38.33
C ASN A 20 34.94 -22.66 -39.65
N ILE A 21 33.91 -21.84 -39.83
CA ILE A 21 33.66 -21.05 -41.04
C ILE A 21 33.52 -19.57 -40.66
N ALA A 22 34.39 -18.72 -41.19
CA ALA A 22 34.26 -17.27 -41.14
C ALA A 22 34.09 -16.75 -42.58
N SER A 23 32.85 -16.53 -43.01
CA SER A 23 32.51 -16.18 -44.39
C SER A 23 31.95 -14.76 -44.57
N GLY A 24 31.59 -14.08 -43.49
CA GLY A 24 31.22 -12.67 -43.54
C GLY A 24 32.45 -11.77 -43.69
N ASP A 25 32.30 -10.61 -44.32
CA ASP A 25 33.41 -9.64 -44.37
C ASP A 25 33.76 -9.16 -42.97
N HIS A 26 35.05 -9.17 -42.64
CA HIS A 26 35.61 -8.84 -41.34
C HIS A 26 35.09 -9.75 -40.21
N SER A 27 34.58 -10.93 -40.55
CA SER A 27 34.10 -11.91 -39.57
C SER A 27 35.24 -12.61 -38.83
N MET A 28 34.95 -13.14 -37.65
CA MET A 28 35.93 -13.79 -36.80
C MET A 28 35.38 -15.09 -36.21
N VAL A 29 36.16 -16.16 -36.30
CA VAL A 29 36.02 -17.32 -35.40
C VAL A 29 37.36 -17.55 -34.71
N MET A 30 37.45 -17.26 -33.41
CA MET A 30 38.74 -17.38 -32.70
C MET A 30 39.17 -18.85 -32.53
N GLY A 31 38.23 -19.79 -32.36
CA GLY A 31 38.50 -21.23 -32.27
C GLY A 31 37.24 -22.07 -32.06
N GLY A 32 37.42 -23.30 -31.54
CA GLY A 32 36.31 -24.22 -31.23
C GLY A 32 36.00 -25.23 -32.35
N VAL A 33 34.77 -25.75 -32.37
CA VAL A 33 34.34 -26.79 -33.32
C VAL A 33 33.00 -26.44 -33.96
N ARG A 34 32.91 -26.47 -35.29
CA ARG A 34 31.67 -26.23 -36.06
C ARG A 34 31.02 -24.87 -35.76
N ASN A 35 31.82 -23.84 -35.61
CA ASN A 35 31.31 -22.47 -35.46
C ASN A 35 31.20 -21.78 -36.83
N LEU A 36 30.16 -20.97 -37.01
CA LEU A 36 29.87 -20.20 -38.22
C LEU A 36 29.80 -18.71 -37.88
N ALA A 37 30.60 -17.89 -38.56
CA ALA A 37 30.48 -16.44 -38.57
C ALA A 37 30.32 -15.97 -40.02
N ASP A 38 29.08 -15.90 -40.49
CA ASP A 38 28.72 -15.50 -41.85
C ASP A 38 28.13 -14.08 -41.93
N GLY A 39 27.78 -13.48 -40.79
CA GLY A 39 27.44 -12.07 -40.71
C GLY A 39 28.65 -11.17 -40.95
N ARG A 40 28.46 -10.06 -41.68
CA ARG A 40 29.49 -9.02 -41.82
C ARG A 40 29.83 -8.47 -40.42
N GLN A 41 31.11 -8.47 -40.07
CA GLN A 41 31.63 -8.14 -38.73
C GLN A 41 31.07 -9.06 -37.62
N GLY A 42 30.52 -10.21 -37.97
CA GLY A 42 30.06 -11.22 -37.02
C GLY A 42 31.24 -11.93 -36.34
N ALA A 43 31.12 -12.24 -35.06
CA ALA A 43 32.18 -12.87 -34.30
C ALA A 43 31.69 -14.04 -33.45
N VAL A 44 32.40 -15.16 -33.52
CA VAL A 44 32.29 -16.28 -32.58
C VAL A 44 33.62 -16.43 -31.83
N VAL A 45 33.57 -16.22 -30.51
CA VAL A 45 34.79 -16.30 -29.67
C VAL A 45 35.25 -17.75 -29.48
N GLY A 46 34.35 -18.73 -29.51
CA GLY A 46 34.72 -20.14 -29.41
C GLY A 46 33.54 -21.04 -29.09
N GLY A 47 33.81 -22.22 -28.53
CA GLY A 47 32.79 -23.20 -28.19
C GLY A 47 32.43 -24.13 -29.34
N GLN A 48 31.20 -24.63 -29.37
CA GLN A 48 30.75 -25.62 -30.34
C GLN A 48 29.40 -25.26 -30.96
N ASP A 49 29.25 -25.44 -32.27
CA ASP A 49 27.96 -25.28 -32.99
C ASP A 49 27.34 -23.88 -32.83
N ASN A 50 28.18 -22.84 -32.70
CA ASN A 50 27.72 -21.45 -32.55
C ASN A 50 27.62 -20.73 -33.90
N ILE A 51 26.61 -19.87 -34.05
CA ILE A 51 26.32 -19.14 -35.30
C ILE A 51 26.24 -17.63 -35.03
N ALA A 52 27.04 -16.83 -35.73
CA ALA A 52 26.98 -15.37 -35.74
C ALA A 52 26.70 -14.89 -37.18
N SER A 53 25.42 -14.78 -37.53
CA SER A 53 24.94 -14.48 -38.89
C SER A 53 24.43 -13.05 -39.07
N GLY A 54 24.12 -12.35 -37.97
CA GLY A 54 23.74 -10.94 -38.00
C GLY A 54 24.91 -9.98 -38.25
N PHE A 55 24.63 -8.80 -38.81
CA PHE A 55 25.62 -7.73 -38.94
C PHE A 55 26.08 -7.24 -37.55
N ASN A 56 27.39 -7.18 -37.30
CA ASN A 56 27.96 -6.88 -35.97
C ASN A 56 27.43 -7.79 -34.83
N SER A 57 27.04 -9.02 -35.15
CA SER A 57 26.57 -9.99 -34.16
C SER A 57 27.74 -10.64 -33.40
N ILE A 58 27.51 -11.04 -32.15
CA ILE A 58 28.53 -11.71 -31.33
C ILE A 58 27.94 -12.93 -30.63
N VAL A 59 28.62 -14.06 -30.78
CA VAL A 59 28.50 -15.20 -29.87
C VAL A 59 29.73 -15.29 -28.99
N ALA A 60 29.55 -15.05 -27.68
CA ALA A 60 30.65 -15.03 -26.72
C ALA A 60 31.26 -16.42 -26.44
N GLY A 61 30.57 -17.48 -26.84
CA GLY A 61 31.01 -18.87 -26.67
C GLY A 61 29.91 -19.74 -26.06
N GLY A 62 30.29 -20.97 -25.68
CA GLY A 62 29.35 -21.98 -25.21
C GLY A 62 28.93 -22.93 -26.34
N VAL A 63 27.70 -23.45 -26.31
CA VAL A 63 27.27 -24.47 -27.27
C VAL A 63 25.91 -24.15 -27.89
N ALA A 64 25.80 -24.31 -29.20
CA ALA A 64 24.56 -24.19 -29.97
C ALA A 64 23.87 -22.80 -29.88
N ASN A 65 24.63 -21.75 -29.63
CA ASN A 65 24.11 -20.38 -29.57
C ASN A 65 24.03 -19.74 -30.95
N GLU A 66 23.15 -18.76 -31.10
CA GLU A 66 22.92 -18.05 -32.35
C GLU A 66 22.70 -16.57 -32.09
N ALA A 67 23.51 -15.73 -32.73
CA ALA A 67 23.33 -14.29 -32.83
C ALA A 67 22.96 -13.98 -34.30
N GLY A 68 21.65 -13.96 -34.56
CA GLY A 68 21.06 -14.09 -35.88
C GLY A 68 20.75 -12.77 -36.61
N ASP A 69 20.72 -11.65 -35.89
CA ASP A 69 20.29 -10.35 -36.43
C ASP A 69 21.26 -9.22 -36.07
N GLU A 70 21.05 -8.03 -36.63
CA GLU A 70 21.92 -6.87 -36.44
C GLU A 70 22.11 -6.54 -34.96
N TYR A 71 23.37 -6.39 -34.53
CA TYR A 71 23.75 -6.03 -33.16
C TYR A 71 23.31 -7.04 -32.08
N SER A 72 22.97 -8.27 -32.46
CA SER A 72 22.57 -9.32 -31.53
C SER A 72 23.75 -9.91 -30.75
N PHE A 73 23.48 -10.35 -29.51
CA PHE A 73 24.47 -10.98 -28.63
C PHE A 73 23.92 -12.27 -28.01
N ALA A 74 24.64 -13.38 -28.14
CA ALA A 74 24.26 -14.65 -27.53
C ALA A 74 25.39 -15.29 -26.71
N ALA A 75 25.05 -15.92 -25.57
CA ALA A 75 26.00 -16.63 -24.73
C ALA A 75 25.35 -17.78 -23.94
N GLY A 76 26.13 -18.84 -23.67
CA GLY A 76 25.72 -19.96 -22.81
C GLY A 76 25.42 -21.24 -23.58
N HIS A 77 24.26 -21.86 -23.35
CA HIS A 77 23.86 -23.07 -24.04
C HIS A 77 22.47 -22.91 -24.69
N ARG A 78 22.41 -22.97 -26.02
CA ARG A 78 21.19 -22.80 -26.84
C ARG A 78 20.48 -21.44 -26.67
N ALA A 79 21.25 -20.37 -26.49
CA ALA A 79 20.76 -18.99 -26.55
C ALA A 79 20.57 -18.56 -28.01
N LYS A 80 19.39 -18.01 -28.35
CA LYS A 80 18.99 -17.63 -29.71
C LYS A 80 18.60 -16.14 -29.76
N SER A 81 19.56 -15.28 -30.04
CA SER A 81 19.35 -13.84 -30.21
C SER A 81 18.97 -13.57 -31.67
N LEU A 82 17.69 -13.67 -32.00
CA LEU A 82 17.16 -13.70 -33.39
C LEU A 82 16.58 -12.37 -33.89
N HIS A 83 16.63 -11.32 -33.07
CA HIS A 83 16.03 -10.01 -33.36
C HIS A 83 17.07 -8.90 -33.13
N ARG A 84 16.89 -7.77 -33.78
CA ARG A 84 17.85 -6.66 -33.79
C ARG A 84 18.12 -6.16 -32.37
N GLY A 85 19.39 -5.99 -32.02
CA GLY A 85 19.82 -5.43 -30.73
C GLY A 85 19.46 -6.29 -29.51
N SER A 86 19.02 -7.54 -29.71
CA SER A 86 18.72 -8.44 -28.60
C SER A 86 19.98 -9.00 -27.94
N PHE A 87 19.89 -9.30 -26.65
CA PHE A 87 20.91 -9.94 -25.83
C PHE A 87 20.29 -11.16 -25.16
N VAL A 88 20.80 -12.36 -25.44
CA VAL A 88 20.23 -13.60 -24.90
C VAL A 88 21.30 -14.43 -24.19
N TRP A 89 21.10 -14.66 -22.89
CA TRP A 89 21.93 -15.55 -22.07
C TRP A 89 21.13 -16.76 -21.61
N ALA A 90 21.69 -17.96 -21.78
CA ALA A 90 21.01 -19.19 -21.43
C ALA A 90 21.89 -20.12 -20.59
N ASP A 91 21.32 -20.63 -19.50
CA ASP A 91 21.90 -21.70 -18.68
C ASP A 91 22.06 -23.03 -19.43
N SER A 92 22.49 -24.08 -18.71
CA SER A 92 22.80 -25.40 -19.25
C SER A 92 21.59 -26.22 -19.71
N ALA A 93 20.36 -25.67 -19.67
CA ALA A 93 19.19 -26.41 -20.09
C ALA A 93 19.26 -26.79 -21.58
N PHE A 94 18.81 -28.01 -21.90
CA PHE A 94 18.83 -28.54 -23.26
C PHE A 94 17.59 -28.14 -24.07
N SER A 95 17.27 -26.85 -24.05
CA SER A 95 16.19 -26.26 -24.84
C SER A 95 16.62 -24.91 -25.37
N ASP A 96 16.06 -24.52 -26.50
CA ASP A 96 16.35 -23.20 -27.07
C ASP A 96 15.67 -22.11 -26.24
N PHE A 97 16.39 -21.00 -26.05
CA PHE A 97 15.87 -19.80 -25.41
C PHE A 97 16.07 -18.64 -26.36
N ALA A 98 14.99 -18.09 -26.89
CA ALA A 98 15.04 -17.18 -28.03
C ALA A 98 14.45 -15.80 -27.72
N SER A 99 15.03 -14.76 -28.32
CA SER A 99 14.36 -13.46 -28.40
C SER A 99 13.10 -13.54 -29.25
N THR A 100 12.13 -12.69 -28.93
CA THR A 100 10.82 -12.62 -29.58
C THR A 100 10.53 -11.25 -30.19
N ASP A 101 11.40 -10.27 -29.95
CA ASP A 101 11.29 -8.90 -30.46
C ASP A 101 12.65 -8.20 -30.40
N ASP A 102 12.75 -7.03 -31.02
CA ASP A 102 13.93 -6.18 -31.04
C ASP A 102 14.28 -5.65 -29.65
N ASN A 103 15.57 -5.40 -29.41
CA ASN A 103 16.13 -4.73 -28.24
C ASN A 103 15.78 -5.38 -26.88
N GLN A 104 15.50 -6.68 -26.88
CA GLN A 104 15.26 -7.43 -25.64
C GLN A 104 16.57 -7.85 -24.96
N PHE A 105 16.63 -7.78 -23.63
CA PHE A 105 17.62 -8.50 -22.84
C PHE A 105 16.95 -9.66 -22.10
N LEU A 106 17.30 -10.89 -22.48
CA LEU A 106 16.70 -12.11 -21.97
C LEU A 106 17.74 -12.97 -21.27
N VAL A 107 17.40 -13.44 -20.08
CA VAL A 107 18.24 -14.33 -19.27
C VAL A 107 17.43 -15.55 -18.83
N ARG A 108 17.88 -16.74 -19.22
CA ARG A 108 17.44 -18.01 -18.62
C ARG A 108 18.50 -18.47 -17.64
N ALA A 109 18.18 -18.34 -16.35
CA ALA A 109 19.00 -18.80 -15.24
C ALA A 109 18.11 -19.56 -14.26
N SER A 110 17.95 -20.87 -14.46
CA SER A 110 17.06 -21.71 -13.65
C SER A 110 17.47 -21.80 -12.17
N GLY A 111 18.72 -21.45 -11.86
CA GLY A 111 19.22 -21.32 -10.48
C GLY A 111 19.05 -19.92 -9.85
N GLY A 112 18.48 -18.96 -10.58
CA GLY A 112 18.27 -17.59 -10.13
C GLY A 112 19.31 -16.58 -10.65
N VAL A 113 18.97 -15.30 -10.57
CA VAL A 113 19.80 -14.14 -10.90
C VAL A 113 20.20 -13.43 -9.61
N GLY A 114 21.49 -13.45 -9.28
CA GLY A 114 22.05 -12.75 -8.13
C GLY A 114 22.68 -11.41 -8.54
N LEU A 115 22.31 -10.33 -7.85
CA LEU A 115 22.98 -9.04 -7.93
C LEU A 115 23.55 -8.73 -6.53
N GLY A 116 24.87 -8.68 -6.41
CA GLY A 116 25.56 -8.53 -5.10
C GLY A 116 25.58 -9.81 -4.25
N THR A 117 25.08 -10.94 -4.77
CA THR A 117 25.09 -12.25 -4.10
C THR A 117 25.46 -13.39 -5.05
N ASN A 118 26.15 -14.41 -4.54
CA ASN A 118 26.49 -15.64 -5.26
C ASN A 118 25.58 -16.82 -4.90
N ASN A 119 24.60 -16.62 -4.01
CA ASN A 119 23.61 -17.60 -3.60
C ASN A 119 22.19 -17.01 -3.70
N PRO A 120 21.67 -16.81 -4.92
CA PRO A 120 20.30 -16.37 -5.12
C PRO A 120 19.31 -17.38 -4.53
N VAL A 121 18.36 -16.93 -3.70
CA VAL A 121 17.32 -17.77 -3.09
C VAL A 121 15.93 -17.59 -3.73
N SER A 122 15.83 -16.65 -4.66
CA SER A 122 14.68 -16.34 -5.49
C SER A 122 15.15 -16.17 -6.94
N GLN A 123 14.22 -16.10 -7.89
CA GLN A 123 14.56 -15.93 -9.31
C GLN A 123 15.37 -14.65 -9.57
N LEU A 124 15.08 -13.57 -8.84
CA LEU A 124 15.88 -12.35 -8.79
C LEU A 124 16.17 -12.04 -7.32
N HIS A 125 17.43 -12.12 -6.91
CA HIS A 125 17.89 -11.84 -5.56
C HIS A 125 18.92 -10.70 -5.61
N VAL A 126 18.54 -9.53 -5.09
CA VAL A 126 19.43 -8.37 -4.95
C VAL A 126 19.82 -8.25 -3.50
N ALA A 127 21.12 -8.29 -3.21
CA ALA A 127 21.64 -8.23 -1.85
C ALA A 127 22.84 -7.28 -1.81
N GLU A 128 22.79 -6.26 -0.95
CA GLU A 128 23.87 -5.31 -0.76
C GLU A 128 23.79 -4.71 0.66
N SER A 129 24.93 -4.29 1.22
CA SER A 129 24.99 -3.65 2.53
C SER A 129 24.89 -2.13 2.40
N VAL A 130 23.66 -1.61 2.27
CA VAL A 130 23.38 -0.16 2.25
C VAL A 130 22.75 0.30 3.56
N SER A 131 23.13 1.49 4.03
CA SER A 131 22.54 2.11 5.22
C SER A 131 22.49 3.63 5.06
N GLY A 132 21.37 4.23 5.46
CA GLY A 132 21.14 5.67 5.39
C GLY A 132 19.66 6.02 5.58
N GLY A 133 19.34 7.32 5.49
CA GLY A 133 17.95 7.80 5.52
C GLY A 133 17.16 7.45 4.25
N ALA A 134 15.95 7.98 4.12
CA ALA A 134 14.99 7.67 3.03
C ALA A 134 15.38 8.18 1.61
N GLY A 135 16.66 8.43 1.34
CA GLY A 135 17.14 8.81 0.01
C GLY A 135 17.32 7.58 -0.90
N ILE A 136 17.02 7.73 -2.19
CA ILE A 136 16.99 6.61 -3.16
C ILE A 136 18.30 5.80 -3.21
N GLY A 137 19.45 6.46 -3.03
CA GLY A 137 20.77 5.80 -3.02
C GLY A 137 21.06 4.91 -1.80
N ASN A 138 20.18 4.93 -0.79
CA ASN A 138 20.32 4.12 0.42
C ASN A 138 19.44 2.85 0.38
N HIS A 139 18.87 2.51 -0.78
CA HIS A 139 18.07 1.30 -0.98
C HIS A 139 18.81 0.30 -1.87
N VAL A 140 18.59 -1.00 -1.65
CA VAL A 140 19.21 -2.07 -2.44
C VAL A 140 18.70 -2.11 -3.89
N ALA A 141 17.51 -1.57 -4.14
CA ALA A 141 16.90 -1.49 -5.47
C ALA A 141 15.96 -0.27 -5.55
N ALA A 142 15.84 0.28 -6.76
CA ALA A 142 14.87 1.32 -7.10
C ALA A 142 14.20 0.98 -8.43
N ILE A 143 12.90 1.20 -8.52
CA ILE A 143 12.11 1.07 -9.76
C ILE A 143 11.44 2.42 -9.98
N GLU A 144 11.83 3.11 -11.04
CA GLU A 144 11.39 4.49 -11.32
C GLU A 144 10.84 4.59 -12.74
N ASN A 145 9.71 5.28 -12.88
CA ASN A 145 9.19 5.69 -14.17
C ASN A 145 9.44 7.19 -14.33
N THR A 146 10.31 7.55 -15.28
CA THR A 146 10.71 8.94 -15.56
C THR A 146 9.78 9.66 -16.55
N SER A 147 8.67 9.04 -16.94
CA SER A 147 7.67 9.65 -17.80
C SER A 147 7.05 10.88 -17.15
N THR A 148 7.01 11.99 -17.92
CA THR A 148 6.35 13.25 -17.53
C THR A 148 4.89 13.32 -18.01
N GLY A 149 4.35 12.20 -18.52
CA GLY A 149 2.94 12.09 -18.93
C GLY A 149 1.97 11.97 -17.76
N ALA A 150 0.67 11.90 -18.07
CA ALA A 150 -0.40 11.91 -17.07
C ALA A 150 -0.63 10.57 -16.33
N SER A 151 0.00 9.48 -16.77
CA SER A 151 -0.25 8.13 -16.22
C SER A 151 1.00 7.25 -16.22
N PRO A 152 2.05 7.61 -15.47
CA PRO A 152 3.23 6.75 -15.32
C PRO A 152 2.93 5.58 -14.36
N ASP A 153 2.86 4.36 -14.90
CA ASP A 153 2.80 3.12 -14.10
C ASP A 153 4.22 2.68 -13.70
N VAL A 154 4.41 2.13 -12.49
CA VAL A 154 5.75 1.78 -11.97
C VAL A 154 5.93 0.28 -11.74
N LEU A 155 5.09 -0.32 -10.88
CA LEU A 155 5.23 -1.73 -10.48
C LEU A 155 3.87 -2.44 -10.53
N ALA A 156 3.83 -3.56 -11.24
CA ALA A 156 2.71 -4.49 -11.26
C ALA A 156 3.15 -5.84 -10.68
N LEU A 157 2.34 -6.40 -9.77
CA LEU A 157 2.55 -7.72 -9.18
C LEU A 157 1.35 -8.59 -9.55
N LYS A 158 1.60 -9.74 -10.20
CA LYS A 158 0.56 -10.61 -10.74
C LYS A 158 0.77 -12.06 -10.33
N VAL A 159 -0.32 -12.68 -9.90
CA VAL A 159 -0.44 -14.14 -9.74
C VAL A 159 -1.33 -14.73 -10.84
N HIS A 160 -1.19 -16.01 -11.13
CA HIS A 160 -1.98 -16.70 -12.16
C HIS A 160 -3.19 -17.44 -11.56
N VAL A 161 -3.95 -16.74 -10.73
CA VAL A 161 -5.21 -17.23 -10.12
C VAL A 161 -6.28 -16.14 -10.20
N GLU A 162 -7.54 -16.53 -10.41
CA GLU A 162 -8.64 -15.56 -10.62
C GLU A 162 -9.05 -14.83 -9.34
N THR A 163 -9.06 -15.53 -8.20
CA THR A 163 -9.42 -14.96 -6.89
C THR A 163 -8.32 -15.29 -5.89
N PRO A 164 -7.29 -14.44 -5.77
CA PRO A 164 -6.20 -14.68 -4.83
C PRO A 164 -6.70 -14.78 -3.38
N ASP A 165 -6.23 -15.77 -2.64
CA ASP A 165 -6.52 -15.99 -1.22
C ASP A 165 -5.26 -15.76 -0.34
N ASP A 166 -5.32 -16.18 0.93
CA ASP A 166 -4.25 -16.00 1.90
C ASP A 166 -3.00 -16.87 1.63
N THR A 167 -3.05 -17.73 0.61
CA THR A 167 -1.88 -18.47 0.09
C THR A 167 -1.15 -17.70 -1.02
N ASN A 168 -1.74 -16.62 -1.53
CA ASN A 168 -1.17 -15.82 -2.60
C ASN A 168 -0.54 -14.54 -2.05
N ASN A 169 0.80 -14.54 -2.00
CA ASN A 169 1.60 -13.49 -1.40
C ASN A 169 2.22 -12.59 -2.47
N PHE A 170 1.94 -11.29 -2.40
CA PHE A 170 2.46 -10.30 -3.34
C PHE A 170 3.72 -9.62 -2.79
N ILE A 171 3.72 -9.25 -1.51
CA ILE A 171 4.84 -8.58 -0.82
C ILE A 171 4.96 -9.17 0.59
N THR A 172 6.17 -9.56 0.98
CA THR A 172 6.47 -10.00 2.36
C THR A 172 7.47 -9.07 3.01
N PHE A 173 7.18 -8.64 4.22
CA PHE A 173 8.09 -7.90 5.07
C PHE A 173 8.75 -8.88 6.04
N MET A 174 10.09 -8.88 6.08
CA MET A 174 10.88 -9.80 6.91
C MET A 174 11.89 -9.01 7.76
N ASN A 175 12.15 -9.49 8.97
CA ASN A 175 13.27 -9.06 9.80
C ASN A 175 14.34 -10.17 9.84
N SER A 176 15.33 -10.05 10.75
CA SER A 176 16.39 -11.06 10.89
C SER A 176 15.92 -12.42 11.42
N THR A 177 14.69 -12.53 11.92
CA THR A 177 14.15 -13.76 12.52
C THR A 177 13.00 -14.38 11.72
N GLY A 178 12.36 -13.64 10.81
CA GLY A 178 11.31 -14.17 9.94
C GLY A 178 10.34 -13.09 9.42
N ASN A 179 9.14 -13.51 9.06
CA ASN A 179 8.11 -12.64 8.49
C ASN A 179 7.48 -11.76 9.58
N ILE A 180 7.34 -10.46 9.30
CA ILE A 180 6.70 -9.47 10.18
C ILE A 180 5.43 -8.85 9.58
N GLY A 181 5.14 -9.11 8.30
CA GLY A 181 3.91 -8.69 7.66
C GLY A 181 3.88 -9.08 6.19
N ALA A 182 2.72 -8.91 5.53
CA ALA A 182 2.58 -9.19 4.11
C ALA A 182 1.42 -8.42 3.46
N VAL A 183 1.43 -8.36 2.13
CA VAL A 183 0.29 -8.05 1.27
C VAL A 183 -0.12 -9.34 0.57
N GLU A 184 -1.28 -9.88 0.93
CA GLU A 184 -1.78 -11.18 0.47
C GLU A 184 -3.16 -11.03 -0.18
N GLY A 185 -3.59 -12.02 -0.97
CA GLY A 185 -4.97 -12.11 -1.42
C GLY A 185 -5.95 -12.26 -0.26
N ASN A 186 -7.20 -11.85 -0.45
CA ASN A 186 -8.24 -11.94 0.59
C ASN A 186 -9.39 -12.91 0.26
N GLY A 187 -9.27 -13.68 -0.83
CA GLY A 187 -10.27 -14.65 -1.28
C GLY A 187 -11.55 -14.04 -1.85
N SER A 188 -11.62 -12.71 -1.98
CA SER A 188 -12.82 -11.98 -2.41
C SER A 188 -12.54 -10.92 -3.48
N GLY A 189 -11.43 -11.08 -4.20
CA GLY A 189 -11.03 -10.17 -5.29
C GLY A 189 -10.30 -8.91 -4.82
N GLY A 190 -9.78 -8.91 -3.59
CA GLY A 190 -8.95 -7.84 -3.04
C GLY A 190 -7.68 -8.35 -2.37
N VAL A 191 -7.02 -7.45 -1.66
CA VAL A 191 -5.82 -7.74 -0.87
C VAL A 191 -6.03 -7.43 0.61
N THR A 192 -5.30 -8.12 1.47
CA THR A 192 -5.21 -7.87 2.91
C THR A 192 -3.80 -7.38 3.25
N PHE A 193 -3.72 -6.33 4.07
CA PHE A 193 -2.48 -5.95 4.74
C PHE A 193 -2.38 -6.73 6.04
N LYS A 194 -1.54 -7.77 6.04
CA LYS A 194 -1.33 -8.63 7.19
C LYS A 194 -0.34 -7.97 8.13
N THR A 195 -0.87 -7.41 9.20
CA THR A 195 -0.13 -6.79 10.30
C THR A 195 -0.64 -7.35 11.62
N THR A 196 0.12 -7.14 12.70
CA THR A 196 -0.35 -7.43 14.06
C THR A 196 -1.22 -6.31 14.62
N GLY A 197 -1.34 -5.20 13.91
CA GLY A 197 -2.05 -4.02 14.38
C GLY A 197 -3.54 -4.04 14.04
N GLY A 198 -4.34 -3.45 14.92
CA GLY A 198 -5.81 -3.44 14.82
C GLY A 198 -6.43 -2.09 14.51
N ASP A 199 -5.64 -1.02 14.54
CA ASP A 199 -6.11 0.36 14.47
C ASP A 199 -5.38 1.21 13.42
N PHE A 200 -6.03 2.32 13.08
CA PHE A 200 -5.46 3.41 12.31
C PHE A 200 -5.11 4.55 13.28
N ALA A 201 -3.84 4.95 13.28
CA ALA A 201 -3.33 5.95 14.19
C ALA A 201 -2.59 7.08 13.48
N GLU A 202 -2.48 8.21 14.16
CA GLU A 202 -1.68 9.35 13.73
C GLU A 202 -0.86 9.88 14.91
N TYR A 203 0.37 10.33 14.66
CA TYR A 203 1.14 11.04 15.66
C TYR A 203 0.52 12.42 15.94
N LEU A 204 0.20 12.68 17.21
CA LEU A 204 -0.26 13.99 17.69
C LEU A 204 0.75 14.59 18.67
N PRO A 205 0.93 15.92 18.67
CA PRO A 205 1.82 16.58 19.60
C PRO A 205 1.31 16.46 21.04
N LEU A 206 2.22 16.19 21.97
CA LEU A 206 2.01 16.35 23.40
C LEU A 206 1.87 17.83 23.73
N ARG A 207 1.03 18.13 24.72
CA ARG A 207 0.94 19.48 25.27
C ARG A 207 2.23 19.81 26.05
N GLU A 208 2.85 20.96 25.77
CA GLU A 208 4.18 21.35 26.27
C GLU A 208 4.37 21.31 27.80
N THR A 209 3.29 21.26 28.57
CA THR A 209 3.28 21.31 30.04
C THR A 209 3.37 19.94 30.72
N ASP A 210 3.40 18.85 29.96
CA ASP A 210 3.31 17.50 30.51
C ASP A 210 4.71 16.88 30.75
N ASP A 211 5.09 16.75 32.03
CA ASP A 211 6.30 16.04 32.46
C ASP A 211 6.14 14.50 32.45
N VAL A 212 4.92 13.99 32.20
CA VAL A 212 4.61 12.55 32.21
C VAL A 212 4.41 12.06 30.77
N THR A 213 5.22 11.08 30.37
CA THR A 213 5.09 10.44 29.05
C THR A 213 3.97 9.42 29.07
N ALA A 214 2.92 9.67 28.27
CA ALA A 214 1.85 8.72 28.04
C ALA A 214 2.41 7.40 27.44
N GLN A 215 1.84 6.28 27.85
CA GLN A 215 2.23 4.94 27.45
C GLN A 215 1.22 4.33 26.47
N PRO A 216 1.63 3.33 25.68
CA PRO A 216 0.70 2.50 24.91
C PRO A 216 -0.50 2.05 25.75
N GLY A 217 -1.71 2.30 25.22
CA GLY A 217 -2.98 1.98 25.85
C GLY A 217 -3.48 2.98 26.90
N ASP A 218 -2.75 4.07 27.17
CA ASP A 218 -3.24 5.16 28.00
C ASP A 218 -4.36 5.94 27.30
N LEU A 219 -5.28 6.49 28.10
CA LEU A 219 -6.25 7.49 27.67
C LEU A 219 -5.63 8.87 27.76
N VAL A 220 -5.84 9.67 26.71
CA VAL A 220 -5.42 11.07 26.65
C VAL A 220 -6.59 11.97 26.27
N GLY A 221 -6.58 13.19 26.79
CA GLY A 221 -7.49 14.26 26.40
C GLY A 221 -6.98 14.99 25.16
N LEU A 222 -7.85 15.22 24.18
CA LEU A 222 -7.57 16.09 23.03
C LEU A 222 -7.87 17.56 23.36
N HIS A 223 -6.85 18.41 23.29
CA HIS A 223 -6.87 19.84 23.59
C HIS A 223 -6.30 20.65 22.43
N GLY A 224 -7.16 21.31 21.65
CA GLY A 224 -6.67 22.29 20.66
C GLY A 224 -5.65 21.76 19.64
N GLY A 225 -5.68 20.46 19.31
CA GLY A 225 -4.76 19.82 18.37
C GLY A 225 -3.58 19.09 19.03
N SER A 226 -3.38 19.26 20.34
CA SER A 226 -2.43 18.46 21.13
C SER A 226 -3.15 17.51 22.08
N VAL A 227 -2.40 16.56 22.64
CA VAL A 227 -2.89 15.56 23.58
C VAL A 227 -2.16 15.66 24.92
N SER A 228 -2.88 15.36 26.01
CA SER A 228 -2.33 15.29 27.37
C SER A 228 -3.00 14.20 28.18
N LEU A 229 -2.38 13.76 29.28
CA LEU A 229 -3.05 12.86 30.23
C LEU A 229 -4.17 13.58 31.01
N GLU A 230 -4.14 14.92 31.06
CA GLU A 230 -5.24 15.73 31.56
C GLU A 230 -6.47 15.57 30.66
N THR A 231 -7.55 15.01 31.19
CA THR A 231 -8.79 14.75 30.41
C THR A 231 -9.92 15.70 30.73
N ASP A 232 -9.76 16.54 31.76
CA ASP A 232 -10.72 17.57 32.13
C ASP A 232 -10.78 18.66 31.06
N GLY A 233 -11.99 19.01 30.62
CA GLY A 233 -12.21 19.99 29.55
C GLY A 233 -11.75 19.53 28.16
N ALA A 234 -11.26 18.30 28.02
CA ALA A 234 -10.87 17.73 26.74
C ALA A 234 -12.07 17.63 25.80
N ARG A 235 -11.84 17.89 24.51
CA ARG A 235 -12.90 17.77 23.50
C ARG A 235 -13.33 16.32 23.28
N ARG A 236 -12.37 15.40 23.41
CA ARG A 236 -12.52 13.95 23.32
C ARG A 236 -11.47 13.28 24.18
N ALA A 237 -11.78 12.08 24.65
CA ALA A 237 -10.80 11.13 25.12
C ALA A 237 -10.39 10.28 23.92
N LEU A 238 -9.09 10.03 23.79
CA LEU A 238 -8.49 9.20 22.76
C LEU A 238 -7.58 8.17 23.43
N VAL A 239 -7.09 7.20 22.68
CA VAL A 239 -6.23 6.14 23.18
C VAL A 239 -4.88 6.21 22.50
N VAL A 240 -3.80 6.10 23.27
CA VAL A 240 -2.45 5.92 22.72
C VAL A 240 -2.38 4.54 22.07
N SER A 241 -2.15 4.49 20.76
CA SER A 241 -2.09 3.24 20.00
C SER A 241 -0.98 2.32 20.52
N THR A 242 -1.27 1.02 20.63
CA THR A 242 -0.30 0.01 21.06
C THR A 242 0.45 -0.62 19.88
N ALA A 243 -0.25 -0.85 18.77
CA ALA A 243 0.30 -1.42 17.56
C ALA A 243 -0.58 -1.03 16.38
N PRO A 244 -0.36 0.12 15.73
CA PRO A 244 -1.19 0.54 14.62
C PRO A 244 -0.93 -0.31 13.36
N ALA A 245 -1.99 -0.66 12.64
CA ALA A 245 -1.89 -1.26 11.32
C ALA A 245 -1.39 -0.25 10.27
N LEU A 246 -1.77 1.02 10.44
CA LEU A 246 -1.31 2.14 9.65
C LEU A 246 -1.07 3.34 10.58
N LEU A 247 0.11 3.95 10.46
CA LEU A 247 0.52 5.09 11.28
C LEU A 247 0.89 6.28 10.39
N GLY A 248 0.22 7.41 10.61
CA GLY A 248 0.44 8.66 9.87
C GLY A 248 1.13 9.75 10.69
N ASN A 249 1.53 10.82 9.99
CA ASN A 249 2.09 12.06 10.56
C ASN A 249 3.34 11.88 11.45
N ASP A 250 4.16 10.86 11.21
CA ASP A 250 5.42 10.66 11.92
C ASP A 250 6.32 11.91 11.78
N PRO A 251 6.65 12.62 12.88
CA PRO A 251 7.45 13.84 12.84
C PRO A 251 8.91 13.60 12.43
N LYS A 252 9.31 12.34 12.17
CA LYS A 252 10.68 11.90 11.88
C LYS A 252 11.61 12.12 13.09
N GLN A 253 12.85 11.63 12.99
CA GLN A 253 13.78 11.41 14.13
C GLN A 253 14.21 12.65 14.96
N GLU A 254 13.62 13.84 14.77
CA GLU A 254 14.08 15.09 15.42
C GLU A 254 13.14 15.67 16.49
N ASP A 255 12.06 14.99 16.85
CA ASP A 255 11.06 15.59 17.75
C ASP A 255 11.25 15.28 19.24
N GLY A 256 12.21 14.41 19.60
CA GLY A 256 12.56 14.16 21.00
C GLY A 256 11.43 13.60 21.87
N GLY A 257 10.44 12.94 21.25
CA GLY A 257 9.30 12.33 21.95
C GLY A 257 8.14 13.29 22.22
N LYS A 258 8.05 14.43 21.54
CA LYS A 258 6.93 15.37 21.70
C LYS A 258 5.69 14.98 20.90
N HIS A 259 5.68 13.87 20.17
CA HIS A 259 4.47 13.31 19.56
C HIS A 259 4.26 11.86 19.99
N ILE A 260 3.00 11.47 20.13
CA ILE A 260 2.58 10.11 20.47
C ILE A 260 1.56 9.57 19.46
N PRO A 261 1.57 8.26 19.14
CA PRO A 261 0.63 7.68 18.20
C PRO A 261 -0.74 7.55 18.86
N ILE A 262 -1.76 8.15 18.26
CA ILE A 262 -3.13 8.16 18.79
C ILE A 262 -4.04 7.36 17.86
N ALA A 263 -4.72 6.37 18.41
CA ALA A 263 -5.69 5.54 17.69
C ALA A 263 -6.98 6.34 17.44
N PHE A 264 -7.38 6.44 16.18
CA PHE A 264 -8.62 7.12 15.79
C PHE A 264 -9.76 6.16 15.53
N ILE A 265 -9.45 4.98 14.97
CA ILE A 265 -10.43 3.95 14.65
C ILE A 265 -9.79 2.57 14.66
N GLY A 266 -10.52 1.58 15.17
CA GLY A 266 -10.13 0.18 15.13
C GLY A 266 -10.13 -0.47 16.50
N GLN A 267 -9.51 -1.64 16.58
CA GLN A 267 -9.35 -2.36 17.84
C GLN A 267 -8.05 -1.92 18.50
N VAL A 268 -8.15 -1.49 19.75
CA VAL A 268 -6.99 -1.04 20.54
C VAL A 268 -7.05 -1.66 21.92
N GLU A 269 -5.88 -1.84 22.50
CA GLU A 269 -5.68 -2.25 23.87
C GLU A 269 -5.67 -1.02 24.78
N ILE A 270 -6.54 -1.01 25.79
CA ILE A 270 -6.72 0.12 26.72
C ILE A 270 -6.37 -0.32 28.14
N ARG A 271 -5.62 0.51 28.86
CA ARG A 271 -5.36 0.34 30.30
C ARG A 271 -6.57 0.77 31.12
N VAL A 272 -7.22 -0.17 31.80
CA VAL A 272 -8.46 0.06 32.57
C VAL A 272 -8.35 -0.45 34.00
N ARG A 273 -8.92 0.30 34.95
CA ARG A 273 -9.01 -0.02 36.38
C ARG A 273 -10.42 -0.47 36.76
N GLY A 274 -10.52 -1.49 37.62
CA GLY A 274 -11.81 -2.02 38.08
C GLY A 274 -12.48 -2.94 37.06
N PRO A 275 -13.54 -3.67 37.43
CA PRO A 275 -14.21 -4.64 36.57
C PRO A 275 -14.74 -4.01 35.27
N VAL A 276 -14.74 -4.78 34.18
CA VAL A 276 -15.17 -4.39 32.83
C VAL A 276 -16.10 -5.47 32.29
N HIS A 277 -17.25 -5.08 31.73
CA HIS A 277 -18.09 -5.97 30.92
C HIS A 277 -18.00 -5.58 29.45
N ALA A 278 -18.19 -6.54 28.55
CA ALA A 278 -18.30 -6.26 27.13
C ALA A 278 -19.49 -5.31 26.86
N GLY A 279 -19.25 -4.27 26.07
CA GLY A 279 -20.19 -3.19 25.79
C GLY A 279 -20.10 -1.99 26.74
N ASP A 280 -19.35 -2.07 27.84
CA ASP A 280 -19.13 -0.92 28.71
C ASP A 280 -18.38 0.19 27.96
N ALA A 281 -18.79 1.44 28.18
CA ALA A 281 -18.01 2.57 27.70
C ALA A 281 -16.75 2.71 28.56
N ILE A 282 -15.63 2.96 27.92
CA ILE A 282 -14.37 3.25 28.59
C ILE A 282 -14.19 4.77 28.61
N VAL A 283 -14.14 5.33 29.81
CA VAL A 283 -13.94 6.75 30.06
C VAL A 283 -12.69 6.96 30.91
N PRO A 284 -12.04 8.14 30.87
CA PRO A 284 -10.91 8.44 31.75
C PRO A 284 -11.23 8.24 33.24
N SER A 285 -10.27 7.75 34.02
CA SER A 285 -10.41 7.56 35.46
C SER A 285 -10.56 8.86 36.26
N GLY A 286 -10.20 10.00 35.64
CA GLY A 286 -10.10 11.31 36.27
C GLY A 286 -8.84 11.49 37.13
N GLN A 287 -7.94 10.51 37.17
CA GLN A 287 -6.68 10.59 37.94
C GLN A 287 -5.51 11.17 37.13
N ASN A 288 -5.73 11.48 35.84
CA ASN A 288 -4.71 11.92 34.88
C ASN A 288 -3.50 10.95 34.83
N ASP A 289 -3.75 9.66 35.05
CA ASP A 289 -2.74 8.58 35.09
C ASP A 289 -2.78 7.69 33.83
N GLY A 290 -3.54 8.11 32.80
CA GLY A 290 -3.76 7.35 31.57
C GLY A 290 -4.74 6.18 31.73
N THR A 291 -5.19 5.84 32.94
CA THR A 291 -6.12 4.72 33.11
C THR A 291 -7.56 5.12 32.78
N GLY A 292 -8.27 4.20 32.14
CA GLY A 292 -9.72 4.26 31.98
C GLY A 292 -10.45 3.54 33.10
N ILE A 293 -11.76 3.76 33.18
CA ILE A 293 -12.72 2.97 33.95
C ILE A 293 -13.88 2.57 33.04
N ALA A 294 -14.42 1.37 33.26
CA ALA A 294 -15.65 0.94 32.61
C ALA A 294 -16.84 1.66 33.24
N MET A 295 -17.78 2.11 32.41
CA MET A 295 -18.95 2.84 32.86
C MET A 295 -20.21 2.47 32.08
N SER A 296 -21.24 2.06 32.83
CA SER A 296 -22.59 1.81 32.30
C SER A 296 -23.63 2.11 33.40
N PRO A 297 -24.58 3.06 33.19
CA PRO A 297 -24.67 3.98 32.06
C PRO A 297 -23.64 5.11 32.14
N VAL A 298 -23.25 5.66 30.99
CA VAL A 298 -22.29 6.77 30.90
C VAL A 298 -22.87 8.05 31.48
N ARG A 299 -22.09 8.74 32.32
CA ARG A 299 -22.45 10.10 32.78
C ARG A 299 -22.33 11.07 31.61
N ALA A 300 -23.38 11.88 31.38
CA ALA A 300 -23.54 12.69 30.17
C ALA A 300 -22.39 13.67 29.85
N THR A 301 -21.51 13.97 30.80
CA THR A 301 -20.39 14.92 30.68
C THR A 301 -19.03 14.26 30.46
N MET A 302 -18.92 12.94 30.57
CA MET A 302 -17.63 12.26 30.46
C MET A 302 -17.30 11.91 29.00
N PRO A 303 -16.07 12.22 28.53
CA PRO A 303 -15.65 11.83 27.19
C PRO A 303 -15.42 10.32 27.14
N ILE A 304 -15.98 9.68 26.11
CA ILE A 304 -15.82 8.24 25.85
C ILE A 304 -14.61 8.06 24.94
N ALA A 305 -13.68 7.20 25.34
CA ALA A 305 -12.53 6.82 24.52
C ALA A 305 -12.91 5.68 23.54
N GLY A 306 -13.70 4.71 24.01
CA GLY A 306 -14.16 3.57 23.22
C GLY A 306 -15.11 2.68 24.00
N TYR A 307 -15.42 1.51 23.45
CA TYR A 307 -16.28 0.50 24.09
C TYR A 307 -15.55 -0.83 24.22
N ALA A 308 -15.62 -1.44 25.40
CA ALA A 308 -15.01 -2.73 25.66
C ALA A 308 -15.63 -3.83 24.78
N ILE A 309 -14.78 -4.69 24.21
CA ILE A 309 -15.24 -5.89 23.47
C ILE A 309 -14.96 -7.19 24.23
N GLU A 310 -14.37 -7.09 25.41
CA GLU A 310 -14.11 -8.21 26.31
C GLU A 310 -14.42 -7.85 27.76
N GLU A 311 -14.47 -8.86 28.61
CA GLU A 311 -14.85 -8.75 30.02
C GLU A 311 -13.70 -9.13 30.94
N SER A 312 -13.68 -8.56 32.14
CA SER A 312 -12.74 -8.93 33.20
C SER A 312 -13.23 -8.48 34.57
N SER A 313 -13.17 -9.39 35.55
CA SER A 313 -13.53 -9.13 36.95
C SER A 313 -12.37 -8.57 37.79
N GLN A 314 -11.19 -8.38 37.20
CA GLN A 314 -10.00 -7.95 37.93
C GLN A 314 -10.09 -6.47 38.32
N GLU A 315 -9.91 -6.20 39.62
CA GLU A 315 -10.01 -4.87 40.23
C GLU A 315 -8.78 -3.97 39.96
N SER A 316 -7.59 -4.57 39.85
CA SER A 316 -6.37 -3.84 39.54
C SER A 316 -6.34 -3.33 38.09
N VAL A 317 -5.39 -2.44 37.79
CA VAL A 317 -5.16 -1.98 36.42
C VAL A 317 -4.77 -3.17 35.54
N LYS A 318 -5.40 -3.27 34.39
CA LYS A 318 -5.18 -4.30 33.38
C LYS A 318 -5.36 -3.71 31.99
N VAL A 319 -4.97 -4.47 30.97
CA VAL A 319 -5.25 -4.13 29.57
C VAL A 319 -6.50 -4.86 29.14
N ILE A 320 -7.41 -4.16 28.46
CA ILE A 320 -8.59 -4.73 27.80
C ILE A 320 -8.64 -4.29 26.35
N ARG A 321 -9.15 -5.14 25.46
CA ARG A 321 -9.46 -4.75 24.09
C ARG A 321 -10.76 -3.96 24.02
N ALA A 322 -10.72 -2.88 23.26
CA ALA A 322 -11.86 -2.02 22.99
C ALA A 322 -11.89 -1.62 21.51
N ILE A 323 -13.08 -1.24 21.05
CA ILE A 323 -13.24 -0.55 19.78
C ILE A 323 -13.20 0.94 20.05
N VAL A 324 -12.26 1.62 19.39
CA VAL A 324 -12.21 3.08 19.29
C VAL A 324 -12.67 3.51 17.91
N GLY A 325 -13.23 4.70 17.81
CA GLY A 325 -13.83 5.17 16.57
C GLY A 325 -14.67 6.41 16.75
N PHE A 326 -15.34 6.80 15.67
CA PHE A 326 -16.37 7.82 15.75
C PHE A 326 -17.45 7.37 16.73
N PRO A 327 -18.03 8.31 17.51
CA PRO A 327 -19.11 7.95 18.41
C PRO A 327 -20.20 7.24 17.60
N HIS A 328 -20.45 5.98 17.94
CA HIS A 328 -21.82 5.51 17.87
C HIS A 328 -22.57 6.45 18.80
N ASP A 329 -23.43 7.29 18.22
CA ASP A 329 -24.50 7.90 19.00
C ASP A 329 -25.04 6.79 19.90
N PRO A 330 -25.08 6.97 21.24
CA PRO A 330 -25.78 5.99 22.07
C PRO A 330 -27.17 5.81 21.43
N PRO A 331 -27.67 4.56 21.29
CA PRO A 331 -29.01 4.34 20.73
C PRO A 331 -29.92 5.32 21.44
N ALA A 332 -30.61 6.17 20.68
CA ALA A 332 -31.30 7.37 21.13
C ALA A 332 -32.12 7.12 22.40
N LEU A 333 -31.49 7.22 23.57
CA LEU A 333 -32.15 7.16 24.85
C LEU A 333 -32.47 8.61 25.20
N ASP A 334 -33.66 9.01 24.74
CA ASP A 334 -34.49 10.04 25.36
C ASP A 334 -33.82 11.39 25.61
N ARG A 335 -33.01 11.87 24.66
CA ARG A 335 -32.71 13.30 24.60
C ARG A 335 -33.86 13.97 23.86
N LYS A 336 -34.81 14.52 24.62
CA LYS A 336 -35.66 15.63 24.11
C LYS A 336 -34.71 16.75 23.71
N ASP A 337 -34.38 16.81 22.43
CA ASP A 337 -33.47 17.82 21.88
C ASP A 337 -34.19 19.17 22.02
N PRO A 338 -33.56 20.25 22.53
CA PRO A 338 -34.17 21.59 22.56
C PRO A 338 -34.65 22.09 21.17
N LYS A 339 -34.22 21.44 20.09
CA LYS A 339 -34.78 21.62 18.74
C LYS A 339 -36.22 21.12 18.61
N ASP A 340 -36.60 20.03 19.29
CA ASP A 340 -37.95 19.47 19.28
C ASP A 340 -38.94 20.39 20.00
N GLU A 341 -38.54 21.02 21.11
CA GLU A 341 -39.37 22.05 21.78
C GLU A 341 -39.60 23.26 20.87
N ARG A 342 -38.58 23.63 20.09
CA ARG A 342 -38.65 24.74 19.15
C ARG A 342 -39.52 24.40 17.94
N ILE A 343 -39.50 23.16 17.46
CA ILE A 343 -40.41 22.65 16.42
C ILE A 343 -41.86 22.63 16.93
N VAL A 344 -42.11 22.11 18.13
CA VAL A 344 -43.46 22.06 18.71
C VAL A 344 -44.03 23.47 18.94
N SER A 345 -43.20 24.43 19.36
CA SER A 345 -43.64 25.82 19.51
C SER A 345 -43.92 26.52 18.17
N LEU A 346 -43.11 26.23 17.13
CA LEU A 346 -43.35 26.71 15.77
C LEU A 346 -44.63 26.12 15.17
N GLU A 347 -44.89 24.82 15.38
CA GLU A 347 -46.12 24.16 14.92
C GLU A 347 -47.36 24.79 15.57
N ARG A 348 -47.32 25.10 16.88
CA ARG A 348 -48.41 25.82 17.55
C ARG A 348 -48.62 27.23 17.00
N GLN A 349 -47.55 27.95 16.65
CA GLN A 349 -47.66 29.27 16.02
C GLN A 349 -48.27 29.20 14.62
N VAL A 350 -47.89 28.19 13.83
CA VAL A 350 -48.46 27.98 12.50
C VAL A 350 -49.95 27.65 12.56
N GLU A 351 -50.38 26.83 13.53
CA GLU A 351 -51.80 26.50 13.68
C GLU A 351 -52.62 27.71 14.14
N SER A 352 -52.11 28.49 15.08
CA SER A 352 -52.72 29.77 15.49
C SER A 352 -52.90 30.74 14.31
N MET A 353 -51.86 30.91 13.48
CA MET A 353 -51.96 31.75 12.28
C MET A 353 -52.99 31.21 11.27
N ARG A 354 -53.14 29.89 11.14
CA ARG A 354 -54.17 29.29 10.26
C ARG A 354 -55.58 29.60 10.74
N GLU A 355 -55.82 29.52 12.05
CA GLU A 355 -57.11 29.87 12.64
C GLU A 355 -57.44 31.36 12.43
N GLU A 356 -56.48 32.27 12.64
CA GLU A 356 -56.67 33.70 12.38
C GLU A 356 -56.99 33.99 10.91
N ILE A 357 -56.24 33.39 9.97
CA ILE A 357 -56.51 33.55 8.52
C ILE A 357 -57.92 33.04 8.17
N SER A 358 -58.36 31.94 8.78
CA SER A 358 -59.71 31.39 8.57
C SER A 358 -60.79 32.35 9.09
N ALA A 359 -60.61 32.91 10.28
CA ALA A 359 -61.51 33.90 10.85
C ALA A 359 -61.58 35.18 10.00
N MET A 360 -60.43 35.66 9.53
CA MET A 360 -60.33 36.85 8.67
C MET A 360 -61.01 36.63 7.31
N LYS A 361 -60.86 35.44 6.71
CA LYS A 361 -61.61 35.05 5.49
C LYS A 361 -63.11 35.07 5.71
N LYS A 362 -63.58 34.58 6.86
CA LYS A 362 -65.02 34.57 7.20
C LYS A 362 -65.58 35.98 7.36
N GLN A 363 -64.87 36.87 8.07
CA GLN A 363 -65.24 38.29 8.17
C GLN A 363 -65.23 38.99 6.81
N MET A 364 -64.26 38.70 5.95
CA MET A 364 -64.21 39.28 4.60
C MET A 364 -65.39 38.80 3.74
N MET A 365 -65.80 37.53 3.85
CA MET A 365 -66.99 37.02 3.17
C MET A 365 -68.27 37.69 3.69
N GLU A 366 -68.42 37.87 5.00
CA GLU A 366 -69.57 38.57 5.59
C GLU A 366 -69.60 40.05 5.18
N MET A 367 -68.46 40.72 5.15
CA MET A 367 -68.35 42.10 4.67
C MET A 367 -68.71 42.21 3.18
N THR A 368 -68.28 41.25 2.36
CA THR A 368 -68.61 41.21 0.94
C THR A 368 -70.11 40.94 0.71
N ARG A 369 -70.72 40.10 1.56
CA ARG A 369 -72.16 39.82 1.55
C ARG A 369 -72.97 41.04 1.98
N SER A 370 -72.60 41.69 3.08
CA SER A 370 -73.21 42.94 3.55
C SER A 370 -73.10 44.06 2.49
N ARG A 371 -71.96 44.16 1.79
CA ARG A 371 -71.75 45.10 0.69
C ARG A 371 -72.63 44.79 -0.53
N ARG A 372 -72.90 43.51 -0.84
CA ARG A 372 -73.87 43.10 -1.87
C ARG A 372 -75.31 43.41 -1.46
N GLU A 373 -75.69 43.14 -0.22
CA GLU A 373 -77.05 43.38 0.29
C GLU A 373 -77.37 44.89 0.34
N SER A 374 -76.39 45.72 0.73
CA SER A 374 -76.51 47.19 0.67
C SER A 374 -76.56 47.75 -0.76
N LEU A 375 -75.86 47.14 -1.73
CA LEU A 375 -75.96 47.50 -3.16
C LEU A 375 -77.32 47.13 -3.79
N ILE A 376 -78.00 46.10 -3.28
CA ILE A 376 -79.34 45.71 -3.72
C ILE A 376 -80.40 46.67 -3.14
N LEU A 377 -80.24 47.13 -1.89
CA LEU A 377 -81.10 48.13 -1.25
C LEU A 377 -81.01 49.54 -1.86
N TYR A 378 -79.94 49.86 -2.60
CA TYR A 378 -79.78 51.14 -3.30
C TYR A 378 -80.38 51.16 -4.72
N ARG A 379 -80.93 50.03 -5.20
CA ARG A 379 -81.52 49.87 -6.54
C ARG A 379 -83.04 49.66 -6.54
N GLN A 380 -83.69 49.74 -5.39
CA GLN A 380 -85.14 49.90 -5.23
C GLN A 380 -85.43 51.34 -4.80
#